data_AF-A0A0D9NIA3-F1
#
_entry.id   AF-A0A0D9NIA3-F1
#
_cell.length_a   1.000
_cell.length_b   1.000
_cell.length_c   1.000
_cell.angle_alpha   90.00
_cell.angle_beta   90.00
_cell.angle_gamma   90.00
#
_symmetry.space_group_name_H-M   'P 1'
#
loop_
_entity.id
_entity.type
_entity.pdbx_description
1 polymer ?
#
loop_
_entity_poly.entity_id
_entity_poly.type
_entity_poly.pdbx_seq_one_letter_code
_entity_poly.pdbx_strand_id
1 'polypeptide(L)'
;MYGANPTPIDRVPPCPLLNASNTEEAFRNAFATNPTGLMKEVFLVCNAAYRMQRVIESLRASATETITEMEDLQNRLENTLITQNDGDATITRLMAENEAYLKVIQSRGVLHRTPEHPDPEPFTGEDPSLLQNFLQQLDLKLEMNRDWWTSERQRMGYVVSCLKGKAHDQVRYNIKDGIVLFDNVDAIKEVLKSAFGDIDAKATAQRKIFDMKQGHRPLTTFLPEWYAVAKLTGWDSATLISHLRRGLHENITWRLSLTKIKTCRPNSPSLWISSAPVTMSVAKSMPITSRRVRATPMPTNSRVCSPPTHRNYQPLTAETPWI
;
A
#
# COMPACT_ATOMS: atom_id res chain seq x y z
N MET A 1 -8.12 64.38 15.18
CA MET A 1 -8.40 65.83 15.10
C MET A 1 -8.13 66.44 16.46
N TYR A 2 -7.27 67.46 16.51
CA TYR A 2 -6.80 68.09 17.75
C TYR A 2 -7.95 68.69 18.56
N GLY A 3 -8.34 68.02 19.65
CA GLY A 3 -9.26 68.56 20.66
C GLY A 3 -8.52 69.62 21.47
N ALA A 4 -8.90 70.88 21.28
CA ALA A 4 -8.39 71.99 22.08
C ALA A 4 -8.68 71.72 23.57
N ASN A 5 -7.63 71.71 24.40
CA ASN A 5 -7.78 71.72 25.85
C ASN A 5 -8.63 72.93 26.25
N PRO A 6 -9.77 72.76 26.93
CA PRO A 6 -10.52 73.90 27.43
C PRO A 6 -9.67 74.59 28.50
N THR A 7 -9.30 75.84 28.23
CA THR A 7 -8.62 76.72 29.18
C THR A 7 -9.37 76.73 30.53
N PRO A 8 -8.68 76.76 31.68
CA PRO A 8 -9.31 76.88 32.99
C PRO A 8 -9.99 78.25 33.05
N ILE A 9 -11.27 78.30 32.73
CA ILE A 9 -12.10 79.47 32.95
C ILE A 9 -12.28 79.54 34.46
N ASP A 10 -11.78 80.60 35.07
CA ASP A 10 -12.07 81.00 36.43
C ASP A 10 -13.61 81.17 36.53
N ARG A 11 -14.29 80.13 37.01
CA ARG A 11 -15.74 79.92 36.83
C ARG A 11 -16.58 80.65 37.87
N VAL A 12 -15.95 81.29 38.85
CA VAL A 12 -16.67 82.00 39.93
C VAL A 12 -16.74 83.48 39.56
N PRO A 13 -17.94 84.03 39.30
CA PRO A 13 -18.07 85.47 39.06
C PRO A 13 -17.60 86.24 40.32
N PRO A 14 -16.82 87.32 40.18
CA PRO A 14 -16.37 88.11 41.32
C PRO A 14 -17.58 88.82 41.96
N CYS A 15 -17.95 88.38 43.16
CA CYS A 15 -19.12 88.89 43.89
C CYS A 15 -18.71 89.45 45.27
N PRO A 16 -18.04 90.62 45.32
CA PRO A 16 -17.52 91.18 46.58
C PRO A 16 -18.61 91.56 47.58
N LEU A 17 -19.78 92.01 47.15
CA LEU A 17 -20.88 92.37 48.05
C LEU A 17 -21.49 91.11 48.69
N LEU A 18 -21.65 90.03 47.92
CA LEU A 18 -22.10 88.74 48.44
C LEU A 18 -21.05 88.07 49.33
N ASN A 19 -19.77 88.14 48.96
CA ASN A 19 -18.69 87.55 49.76
C ASN A 19 -18.50 88.26 51.11
N ALA A 20 -18.75 89.56 51.17
CA ALA A 20 -18.76 90.33 52.42
C ALA A 20 -20.04 90.12 53.27
N SER A 21 -21.09 89.53 52.69
CA SER A 21 -22.40 89.30 53.32
C SER A 21 -22.53 87.84 53.77
N ASN A 22 -21.64 87.39 54.65
CA ASN A 22 -21.60 86.00 55.14
C ASN A 22 -22.65 85.67 56.22
N THR A 23 -23.41 86.66 56.69
CA THR A 23 -24.52 86.50 57.64
C THR A 23 -25.79 87.19 57.13
N GLU A 24 -26.96 86.76 57.61
CA GLU A 24 -28.25 87.32 57.22
C GLU A 24 -28.35 88.82 57.55
N GLU A 25 -27.80 89.25 58.70
CA GLU A 25 -27.77 90.64 59.12
C GLU A 25 -26.89 91.51 58.20
N ALA A 26 -25.71 91.01 57.82
CA ALA A 26 -24.81 91.69 56.88
C ALA A 26 -25.44 91.81 55.48
N PHE A 27 -26.13 90.78 55.02
CA PHE A 27 -26.86 90.80 53.76
C PHE A 27 -28.00 91.82 53.77
N ARG A 28 -28.80 91.88 54.85
CA ARG A 28 -29.89 92.87 55.00
C ARG A 28 -29.35 94.31 54.98
N ASN A 29 -28.21 94.56 55.61
CA ASN A 29 -27.55 95.86 55.59
C ASN A 29 -27.00 96.22 54.19
N ALA A 30 -26.35 95.27 53.51
CA ALA A 30 -25.87 95.44 52.14
C ALA A 30 -27.02 95.72 51.15
N PHE A 31 -28.17 95.07 51.33
CA PHE A 31 -29.37 95.29 50.53
C PHE A 31 -29.97 96.69 50.76
N ALA A 32 -29.97 97.18 52.00
CA ALA A 32 -30.41 98.55 52.32
C ALA A 32 -29.48 99.62 51.74
N THR A 33 -28.17 99.33 51.66
CA THR A 33 -27.14 100.29 51.21
C THR A 33 -26.98 100.33 49.68
N ASN A 34 -26.99 99.18 49.01
CA ASN A 34 -26.81 99.09 47.55
C ASN A 34 -27.61 97.92 46.95
N PRO A 35 -28.94 98.06 46.81
CA PRO A 35 -29.81 96.97 46.36
C PRO A 35 -29.53 96.56 44.91
N THR A 36 -29.21 97.50 44.02
CA THR A 36 -28.98 97.21 42.59
C THR A 36 -27.66 96.49 42.35
N GLY A 37 -26.59 96.84 43.08
CA GLY A 37 -25.30 96.14 43.01
C GLY A 37 -25.41 94.71 43.52
N LEU A 38 -26.05 94.52 44.68
CA LEU A 38 -26.26 93.21 45.28
C LEU A 38 -27.10 92.28 44.38
N MET A 39 -28.20 92.79 43.79
CA MET A 39 -29.05 92.00 42.88
C MET A 39 -28.33 91.62 41.58
N LYS A 40 -27.40 92.44 41.07
CA LYS A 40 -26.55 92.08 39.92
C LYS A 40 -25.63 90.91 40.25
N GLU A 41 -25.00 90.90 41.42
CA GLU A 41 -24.16 89.79 41.86
C GLU A 41 -24.96 88.51 42.08
N VAL A 42 -26.14 88.60 42.71
CA VAL A 42 -27.06 87.46 42.87
C VAL A 42 -27.43 86.88 41.49
N PHE A 43 -27.78 87.74 40.53
CA PHE A 43 -28.08 87.30 39.16
C PHE A 43 -26.89 86.61 38.49
N LEU A 44 -25.66 87.13 38.65
CA LEU A 44 -24.45 86.53 38.11
C LEU A 44 -24.17 85.14 38.71
N VAL A 45 -24.31 84.98 40.03
CA VAL A 45 -24.14 83.68 40.71
C VAL A 45 -25.20 82.68 40.25
N CYS A 46 -26.48 83.07 40.18
CA CYS A 46 -27.55 82.19 39.71
C CYS A 46 -27.32 81.73 38.26
N ASN A 47 -26.90 82.64 37.36
CA ASN A 47 -26.60 82.30 35.98
C ASN A 47 -25.37 81.38 35.86
N ALA A 48 -24.32 81.64 36.66
CA ALA A 48 -23.14 80.78 36.73
C ALA A 48 -23.49 79.37 37.24
N ALA A 49 -24.29 79.26 38.31
CA ALA A 49 -24.76 77.98 38.85
C ALA A 49 -25.57 77.19 37.81
N TYR A 50 -26.49 77.84 37.09
CA TYR A 50 -27.26 77.19 36.04
C TYR A 50 -26.38 76.69 34.88
N ARG A 51 -25.38 77.48 34.47
CA ARG A 51 -24.40 77.07 33.44
C ARG A 51 -23.56 75.89 33.90
N MET A 52 -23.10 75.89 35.15
CA MET A 52 -22.34 74.77 35.71
C MET A 52 -23.17 73.50 35.78
N GLN A 53 -24.44 73.61 36.20
CA GLN A 53 -25.37 72.48 36.24
C GLN A 53 -25.51 71.81 34.86
N ARG A 54 -25.67 72.60 33.79
CA ARG A 54 -25.71 72.06 32.43
C ARG A 54 -24.43 71.32 32.02
N VAL A 55 -23.26 71.85 32.41
CA VAL A 55 -21.98 71.17 32.12
C VAL A 55 -21.87 69.87 32.92
N ILE A 56 -22.33 69.85 34.17
CA ILE A 56 -22.38 68.63 34.98
C ILE A 56 -23.30 67.59 34.33
N GLU A 57 -24.47 68.00 33.84
CA GLU A 57 -25.40 67.12 33.13
C GLU A 57 -24.81 66.58 31.84
N SER A 58 -24.14 67.42 31.03
CA SER A 58 -23.48 66.95 29.81
C SER A 58 -22.32 66.00 30.10
N LEU A 59 -21.55 66.27 31.16
CA LEU A 59 -20.45 65.40 31.59
C LEU A 59 -20.98 64.06 32.12
N ARG A 60 -22.11 64.07 32.86
CA ARG A 60 -22.77 62.83 33.30
C ARG A 60 -23.26 62.01 32.12
N ALA A 61 -23.90 62.65 31.13
CA ALA A 61 -24.35 61.96 29.92
C ALA A 61 -23.20 61.34 29.13
N SER A 62 -22.10 62.10 28.94
CA SER A 62 -20.89 61.58 28.29
C SER A 62 -20.26 60.45 29.10
N ALA A 63 -20.20 60.55 30.43
CA ALA A 63 -19.69 59.49 31.28
C ALA A 63 -20.53 58.21 31.15
N THR A 64 -21.87 58.31 31.14
CA THR A 64 -22.74 57.13 30.94
C THR A 64 -22.53 56.48 29.58
N GLU A 65 -22.35 57.27 28.51
CA GLU A 65 -22.04 56.76 27.17
C GLU A 65 -20.72 55.97 27.16
N THR A 66 -19.65 56.55 27.73
CA THR A 66 -18.35 55.87 27.80
C THR A 66 -18.40 54.58 28.62
N ILE A 67 -19.21 54.53 29.68
CA ILE A 67 -19.39 53.31 30.48
C ILE A 67 -20.08 52.22 29.63
N THR A 68 -21.14 52.58 28.90
CA THR A 68 -21.84 51.63 28.03
C THR A 68 -20.95 51.12 26.89
N GLU A 69 -20.11 51.98 26.30
CA GLU A 69 -19.14 51.57 25.28
C GLU A 69 -18.08 50.62 25.86
N MET A 70 -17.60 50.88 27.08
CA MET A 70 -16.65 50.01 27.76
C MET A 70 -17.26 48.61 28.03
N GLU A 71 -18.52 48.55 28.45
CA GLU A 71 -19.24 47.28 28.66
C GLU A 71 -19.43 46.51 27.34
N ASP A 72 -19.80 47.19 26.24
CA ASP A 72 -19.89 46.55 24.92
C ASP A 72 -18.54 45.99 24.46
N LEU A 73 -17.47 46.77 24.59
CA LEU A 73 -16.12 46.33 24.22
C LEU A 73 -15.67 45.12 25.06
N GLN A 74 -15.99 45.10 26.35
CA GLN A 74 -15.70 43.95 27.21
C GLN A 74 -16.46 42.70 26.75
N ASN A 75 -17.76 42.80 26.48
CA ASN A 75 -18.56 41.70 25.99
C ASN A 75 -18.07 41.19 24.63
N ARG A 76 -17.67 42.08 23.72
CA ARG A 76 -17.11 41.73 22.42
C ARG A 76 -15.77 41.00 22.55
N LEU A 77 -14.90 41.45 23.45
CA LEU A 77 -13.63 40.79 23.71
C LEU A 77 -13.84 39.37 24.25
N GLU A 78 -14.76 39.20 25.20
CA GLU A 78 -15.09 37.90 25.78
C GLU A 78 -15.62 36.92 24.73
N ASN A 79 -16.59 37.35 23.92
CA ASN A 79 -17.13 36.53 22.83
C ASN A 79 -16.05 36.12 21.82
N THR A 80 -15.14 37.05 21.48
CA THR A 80 -14.03 36.77 20.56
C THR A 80 -13.09 35.72 21.15
N LEU A 81 -12.75 35.82 22.44
CA LEU A 81 -11.87 34.86 23.11
C LEU A 81 -12.49 33.45 23.17
N ILE A 82 -13.80 33.35 23.43
CA ILE A 82 -14.53 32.08 23.41
C ILE A 82 -14.44 31.44 22.01
N THR A 83 -14.73 32.21 20.95
CA THR A 83 -14.68 31.69 19.57
C THR A 83 -13.28 31.25 19.14
N GLN A 84 -12.23 31.94 19.60
CA GLN A 84 -10.85 31.55 19.32
C GLN A 84 -10.51 30.21 19.99
N ASN A 85 -10.85 30.06 21.28
CA ASN A 85 -10.61 28.83 22.02
C ASN A 85 -11.34 27.62 21.39
N ASP A 86 -12.58 27.82 20.92
CA ASP A 86 -13.33 26.77 20.21
C ASP A 86 -12.66 26.39 18.87
N GLY A 87 -12.12 27.39 18.16
CA GLY A 87 -11.32 27.19 16.96
C GLY A 87 -10.06 26.37 17.24
N ASP A 88 -9.31 26.72 18.29
CA ASP A 88 -8.08 26.03 18.70
C ASP A 88 -8.35 24.59 19.16
N ALA A 89 -9.46 24.35 19.88
CA ALA A 89 -9.90 23.00 20.26
C ALA A 89 -10.23 22.15 19.02
N THR A 90 -10.89 22.75 18.02
CA THR A 90 -11.22 22.10 16.75
C THR A 90 -9.96 21.74 15.97
N ILE A 91 -9.00 22.67 15.86
CA ILE A 91 -7.70 22.43 15.21
C ILE A 91 -6.95 21.30 15.91
N THR A 92 -6.87 21.34 17.24
CA THR A 92 -6.18 20.31 18.04
C THR A 92 -6.79 18.91 17.80
N ARG A 93 -8.12 18.82 17.75
CA ARG A 93 -8.82 17.57 17.44
C ARG A 93 -8.49 17.05 16.04
N LEU A 94 -8.55 17.92 15.03
CA LEU A 94 -8.23 17.56 13.64
C LEU A 94 -6.76 17.14 13.49
N MET A 95 -5.84 17.79 14.20
CA MET A 95 -4.43 17.40 14.22
C MET A 95 -4.24 15.98 14.80
N ALA A 96 -4.89 15.66 15.93
CA ALA A 96 -4.83 14.33 16.51
C ALA A 96 -5.45 13.25 15.60
N GLU A 97 -6.54 13.58 14.92
CA GLU A 97 -7.17 12.69 13.94
C GLU A 97 -6.25 12.46 12.73
N ASN A 98 -5.64 13.51 12.17
CA ASN A 98 -4.67 13.40 11.10
C ASN A 98 -3.43 12.58 11.51
N GLU A 99 -2.94 12.75 12.75
CA GLU A 99 -1.84 11.94 13.29
C GLU A 99 -2.24 10.46 13.39
N ALA A 100 -3.46 10.18 13.84
CA ALA A 100 -3.98 8.81 13.90
C ALA A 100 -4.11 8.19 12.50
N TYR A 101 -4.61 8.93 11.51
CA TYR A 101 -4.63 8.47 10.11
C TYR A 101 -3.23 8.20 9.57
N LEU A 102 -2.26 9.09 9.84
CA LEU A 102 -0.86 8.87 9.45
C LEU A 102 -0.27 7.63 10.11
N LYS A 103 -0.54 7.36 11.38
CA LYS A 103 -0.12 6.13 12.08
C LYS A 103 -0.77 4.88 11.49
N VAL A 104 -2.02 4.96 11.05
CA VAL A 104 -2.71 3.85 10.34
C VAL A 104 -2.09 3.62 8.95
N ILE A 105 -1.75 4.68 8.22
CA ILE A 105 -1.08 4.58 6.92
C ILE A 105 0.35 4.03 7.08
N GLN A 106 1.09 4.49 8.10
CA GLN A 106 2.44 4.00 8.39
C GLN A 106 2.46 2.56 8.88
N SER A 107 1.48 2.15 9.70
CA SER A 107 1.35 0.75 10.13
C SER A 107 0.86 -0.17 9.00
N ARG A 108 0.01 0.31 8.09
CA ARG A 108 -0.27 -0.35 6.79
C ARG A 108 0.91 -0.27 5.80
N GLY A 109 1.85 0.64 6.04
CA GLY A 109 3.08 0.86 5.29
C GLY A 109 4.24 -0.03 5.72
N VAL A 110 4.03 -0.94 6.68
CA VAL A 110 4.70 -2.23 6.61
C VAL A 110 4.11 -2.91 5.38
N LEU A 111 4.69 -2.64 4.21
CA LEU A 111 4.45 -3.40 2.99
C LEU A 111 4.47 -4.86 3.44
N HIS A 112 3.30 -5.50 3.52
CA HIS A 112 3.23 -6.93 3.73
C HIS A 112 3.86 -7.52 2.48
N ARG A 113 5.18 -7.69 2.56
CA ARG A 113 5.94 -8.31 1.50
C ARG A 113 5.36 -9.68 1.34
N THR A 114 4.91 -10.00 0.15
CA THR A 114 4.50 -11.35 -0.19
C THR A 114 5.63 -12.30 0.23
N PRO A 115 5.33 -13.47 0.82
CA PRO A 115 6.37 -14.42 1.18
C PRO A 115 7.36 -14.64 0.04
N GLU A 116 8.64 -14.81 0.38
CA GLU A 116 9.68 -14.99 -0.61
C GLU A 116 9.39 -16.20 -1.49
N HIS A 117 9.21 -15.99 -2.79
CA HIS A 117 9.21 -17.10 -3.74
C HIS A 117 10.65 -17.58 -3.93
N PRO A 118 10.91 -18.89 -4.10
CA PRO A 118 12.26 -19.38 -4.37
C PRO A 118 12.95 -18.65 -5.53
N ASP A 119 14.24 -18.36 -5.36
CA ASP A 119 15.07 -17.81 -6.43
C ASP A 119 15.24 -18.81 -7.58
N PRO A 120 15.35 -18.32 -8.83
CA PRO A 120 15.67 -19.18 -9.96
C PRO A 120 17.09 -19.73 -9.82
N GLU A 121 17.30 -20.94 -10.35
CA GLU A 121 18.65 -21.51 -10.41
C GLU A 121 19.57 -20.63 -11.27
N PRO A 122 20.77 -20.24 -10.80
CA PRO A 122 21.63 -19.33 -11.55
C PRO A 122 22.01 -19.88 -12.93
N PHE A 123 21.77 -19.09 -13.98
CA PHE A 123 22.04 -19.52 -15.35
C PHE A 123 23.46 -19.14 -15.77
N THR A 124 24.30 -20.15 -16.06
CA THR A 124 25.71 -19.96 -16.46
C THR A 124 25.90 -19.77 -17.97
N GLY A 125 24.94 -20.22 -18.78
CA GLY A 125 25.06 -20.28 -20.23
C GLY A 125 25.89 -21.45 -20.77
N GLU A 126 26.24 -22.44 -19.94
CA GLU A 126 26.95 -23.65 -20.39
C GLU A 126 26.05 -24.67 -21.07
N ASP A 127 24.84 -24.87 -20.54
CA ASP A 127 23.80 -25.71 -21.13
C ASP A 127 22.62 -24.84 -21.61
N PRO A 128 22.51 -24.57 -22.92
CA PRO A 128 21.42 -23.79 -23.50
C PRO A 128 20.03 -24.38 -23.26
N SER A 129 19.92 -25.70 -23.01
CA SER A 129 18.62 -26.35 -22.78
C SER A 129 17.94 -25.89 -21.49
N LEU A 130 18.72 -25.38 -20.52
CA LEU A 130 18.23 -24.85 -19.24
C LEU A 130 17.63 -23.45 -19.35
N LEU A 131 17.86 -22.73 -20.47
CA LEU A 131 17.41 -21.34 -20.63
C LEU A 131 15.89 -21.20 -20.43
N GLN A 132 15.09 -22.10 -21.00
CA GLN A 132 13.62 -22.02 -20.90
C GLN A 132 13.14 -22.21 -19.47
N ASN A 133 13.74 -23.15 -18.73
CA ASN A 133 13.42 -23.38 -17.33
C ASN A 133 13.80 -22.15 -16.47
N PHE A 134 15.00 -21.61 -16.70
CA PHE A 134 15.46 -20.39 -16.05
C PHE A 134 14.51 -19.20 -16.28
N LEU A 135 14.15 -18.93 -17.54
CA LEU A 135 13.24 -17.83 -17.88
C LEU A 135 11.87 -18.00 -17.22
N GLN A 136 11.34 -19.23 -17.16
CA GLN A 136 10.08 -19.51 -16.49
C GLN A 136 10.14 -19.28 -14.98
N GLN A 137 11.21 -19.73 -14.31
CA GLN A 137 11.41 -19.50 -12.87
C GLN A 137 11.59 -18.01 -12.57
N LEU A 138 12.33 -17.31 -13.42
CA LEU A 138 12.55 -15.88 -13.31
C LEU A 138 11.24 -15.09 -13.45
N ASP A 139 10.44 -15.40 -14.47
CA ASP A 139 9.11 -14.80 -14.66
C ASP A 139 8.22 -15.05 -13.44
N LEU A 140 8.23 -16.27 -12.91
CA LEU A 140 7.43 -16.61 -11.73
C LEU A 140 7.86 -15.84 -10.48
N LYS A 141 9.17 -15.71 -10.19
CA LYS A 141 9.67 -14.91 -9.07
C LYS A 141 9.29 -13.44 -9.22
N LEU A 142 9.51 -12.85 -10.41
CA LEU A 142 9.20 -11.46 -10.66
C LEU A 142 7.70 -11.17 -10.55
N GLU A 143 6.86 -12.16 -10.86
CA GLU A 143 5.40 -12.08 -10.77
C GLU A 143 4.88 -12.26 -9.34
N MET A 144 5.39 -13.24 -8.61
CA MET A 144 4.93 -13.55 -7.24
C MET A 144 5.41 -12.54 -6.21
N ASN A 145 6.57 -11.93 -6.43
CA ASN A 145 7.14 -10.89 -5.55
C ASN A 145 7.12 -9.50 -6.21
N ARG A 146 6.07 -9.16 -6.96
CA ARG A 146 5.93 -7.84 -7.62
C ARG A 146 6.10 -6.67 -6.65
N ASP A 147 5.61 -6.83 -5.44
CA ASP A 147 5.65 -5.88 -4.33
C ASP A 147 7.05 -5.69 -3.71
N TRP A 148 8.02 -6.54 -4.06
CA TRP A 148 9.40 -6.42 -3.60
C TRP A 148 10.20 -5.38 -4.38
N TRP A 149 9.72 -4.96 -5.55
CA TRP A 149 10.45 -4.11 -6.48
C TRP A 149 9.76 -2.75 -6.61
N THR A 150 10.45 -1.68 -6.22
CA THR A 150 9.91 -0.31 -6.33
C THR A 150 10.16 0.34 -7.69
N SER A 151 11.06 -0.24 -8.49
CA SER A 151 11.42 0.26 -9.81
C SER A 151 11.82 -0.85 -10.76
N GLU A 152 11.66 -0.63 -12.07
CA GLU A 152 12.10 -1.55 -13.11
C GLU A 152 13.62 -1.81 -13.03
N ARG A 153 14.40 -0.83 -12.58
CA ARG A 153 15.85 -0.98 -12.38
C ARG A 153 16.20 -2.02 -11.32
N GLN A 154 15.42 -2.11 -10.23
CA GLN A 154 15.62 -3.16 -9.23
C GLN A 154 15.32 -4.55 -9.81
N ARG A 155 14.27 -4.67 -10.62
CA ARG A 155 13.94 -5.92 -11.33
C ARG A 155 15.06 -6.34 -12.26
N MET A 156 15.58 -5.41 -13.07
CA MET A 156 16.71 -5.65 -13.96
C MET A 156 17.99 -6.03 -13.19
N GLY A 157 18.29 -5.34 -12.10
CA GLY A 157 19.43 -5.67 -11.23
C GLY A 157 19.34 -7.09 -10.65
N TYR A 158 18.14 -7.50 -10.22
CA TYR A 158 17.89 -8.86 -9.77
C TYR A 158 18.12 -9.89 -10.89
N VAL A 159 17.55 -9.66 -12.08
CA VAL A 159 17.74 -10.56 -13.23
C VAL A 159 19.22 -10.77 -13.54
N VAL A 160 20.00 -9.68 -13.58
CA VAL A 160 21.45 -9.74 -13.82
C VAL A 160 22.17 -10.52 -12.72
N SER A 161 21.75 -10.40 -11.46
CA SER A 161 22.34 -11.13 -10.34
C SER A 161 22.14 -12.66 -10.42
N CYS A 162 21.10 -13.11 -11.11
CA CYS A 162 20.84 -14.53 -11.37
C CYS A 162 21.68 -15.10 -12.53
N LEU A 163 22.38 -14.26 -13.30
CA LEU A 163 23.23 -14.68 -14.41
C LEU A 163 24.67 -14.90 -13.93
N LYS A 164 25.30 -15.96 -14.45
CA LYS A 164 26.71 -16.29 -14.18
C LYS A 164 27.43 -16.64 -15.48
N GLY A 165 28.77 -16.69 -15.40
CA GLY A 165 29.62 -17.16 -16.50
C GLY A 165 29.31 -16.49 -17.84
N LYS A 166 29.15 -17.32 -18.89
CA LYS A 166 28.91 -16.87 -20.26
C LYS A 166 27.62 -16.07 -20.39
N ALA A 167 26.58 -16.41 -19.62
CA ALA A 167 25.31 -15.68 -19.66
C ALA A 167 25.46 -14.26 -19.12
N HIS A 168 26.24 -14.08 -18.05
CA HIS A 168 26.53 -12.75 -17.53
C HIS A 168 27.39 -11.92 -18.52
N ASP A 169 28.36 -12.54 -19.19
CA ASP A 169 29.18 -11.86 -20.21
C ASP A 169 28.34 -11.30 -21.36
N GLN A 170 27.22 -11.96 -21.73
CA GLN A 170 26.31 -11.48 -22.76
C GLN A 170 25.53 -10.22 -22.36
N VAL A 171 25.40 -9.90 -21.07
CA VAL A 171 24.67 -8.68 -20.63
C VAL A 171 25.62 -7.58 -20.16
N ARG A 172 26.89 -7.92 -19.95
CA ARG A 172 27.91 -7.05 -19.34
C ARG A 172 28.14 -5.74 -20.10
N TYR A 173 27.98 -5.71 -21.42
CA TYR A 173 28.20 -4.50 -22.22
C TYR A 173 27.19 -3.37 -21.92
N ASN A 174 26.03 -3.72 -21.37
CA ASN A 174 24.96 -2.80 -20.97
C ASN A 174 24.91 -2.57 -19.46
N ILE A 175 26.02 -2.82 -18.75
CA ILE A 175 26.16 -2.55 -17.32
C ILE A 175 27.31 -1.55 -17.14
N LYS A 176 27.04 -0.39 -16.54
CA LYS A 176 28.06 0.63 -16.21
C LYS A 176 27.90 1.05 -14.76
N ASP A 177 29.00 1.04 -14.00
CA ASP A 177 29.03 1.48 -12.59
C ASP A 177 27.97 0.80 -11.70
N GLY A 178 27.65 -0.47 -11.96
CA GLY A 178 26.61 -1.22 -11.24
C GLY A 178 25.17 -0.89 -11.64
N ILE A 179 24.97 -0.04 -12.66
CA ILE A 179 23.67 0.32 -13.21
C ILE A 179 23.42 -0.47 -14.48
N VAL A 180 22.26 -1.13 -14.54
CA VAL A 180 21.78 -1.86 -15.71
C VAL A 180 21.12 -0.88 -16.68
N LEU A 181 21.68 -0.74 -17.90
CA LEU A 181 21.29 0.24 -18.92
C LEU A 181 20.34 -0.33 -19.99
N PHE A 182 19.66 -1.44 -19.69
CA PHE A 182 18.58 -1.94 -20.54
C PHE A 182 17.30 -1.14 -20.31
N ASP A 183 16.38 -1.17 -21.30
CA ASP A 183 15.10 -0.48 -21.20
C ASP A 183 14.17 -1.13 -20.15
N ASN A 184 14.18 -2.46 -20.09
CA ASN A 184 13.36 -3.26 -19.20
C ASN A 184 13.91 -4.69 -19.07
N VAL A 185 13.29 -5.49 -18.19
CA VAL A 185 13.64 -6.91 -18.01
C VAL A 185 13.52 -7.72 -19.30
N ASP A 186 12.54 -7.44 -20.15
CA ASP A 186 12.32 -8.21 -21.38
C ASP A 186 13.44 -8.01 -22.40
N ALA A 187 14.04 -6.82 -22.47
CA ALA A 187 15.23 -6.58 -23.29
C ALA A 187 16.40 -7.49 -22.89
N ILE A 188 16.57 -7.76 -21.59
CA ILE A 188 17.58 -8.69 -21.09
C ILE A 188 17.23 -10.13 -21.52
N LYS A 189 15.97 -10.53 -21.39
CA LYS A 189 15.50 -11.86 -21.83
C LYS A 189 15.72 -12.07 -23.32
N GLU A 190 15.47 -11.07 -24.15
CA GLU A 190 15.69 -11.17 -25.60
C GLU A 190 17.17 -11.33 -25.95
N VAL A 191 18.09 -10.64 -25.26
CA VAL A 191 19.53 -10.89 -25.42
C VAL A 191 19.88 -12.34 -25.06
N LEU A 192 19.36 -12.87 -23.95
CA LEU A 192 19.60 -14.26 -23.54
C LEU A 192 19.02 -15.26 -24.54
N LYS A 193 17.82 -15.03 -25.06
CA LYS A 193 17.20 -15.85 -26.11
C LYS A 193 17.98 -15.77 -27.42
N SER A 194 18.51 -14.60 -27.78
CA SER A 194 19.33 -14.45 -28.98
C SER A 194 20.68 -15.16 -28.85
N ALA A 195 21.27 -15.20 -27.64
CA ALA A 195 22.58 -15.79 -27.41
C ALA A 195 22.54 -17.31 -27.17
N PHE A 196 21.52 -17.81 -26.46
CA PHE A 196 21.43 -19.21 -26.03
C PHE A 196 20.13 -19.90 -26.47
N GLY A 197 19.18 -19.18 -27.04
CA GLY A 197 17.95 -19.76 -27.53
C GLY A 197 18.11 -20.47 -28.87
N ASP A 198 17.12 -21.29 -29.23
CA ASP A 198 17.04 -21.89 -30.55
C ASP A 198 16.47 -20.86 -31.54
N ILE A 199 17.32 -20.37 -32.44
CA ILE A 199 17.00 -19.38 -33.48
C ILE A 199 15.78 -19.83 -34.33
N ASP A 200 15.59 -21.14 -34.50
CA ASP A 200 14.44 -21.70 -35.21
C ASP A 200 13.78 -22.82 -34.41
N ALA A 201 13.40 -22.50 -33.16
CA ALA A 201 12.71 -23.42 -32.25
C ALA A 201 11.51 -24.13 -32.90
N LYS A 202 10.80 -23.44 -33.80
CA LYS A 202 9.67 -24.00 -34.54
C LYS A 202 10.13 -25.06 -35.53
N ALA A 203 11.09 -24.78 -36.42
CA ALA A 203 11.56 -25.79 -37.36
C ALA A 203 12.29 -26.94 -36.66
N THR A 204 13.03 -26.67 -35.58
CA THR A 204 13.65 -27.72 -34.77
C THR A 204 12.60 -28.63 -34.14
N ALA A 205 11.53 -28.08 -33.58
CA ALA A 205 10.41 -28.87 -33.06
C ALA A 205 9.71 -29.67 -34.19
N GLN A 206 9.55 -29.08 -35.37
CA GLN A 206 8.96 -29.75 -36.53
C GLN A 206 9.81 -30.93 -37.01
N ARG A 207 11.14 -30.78 -37.07
CA ARG A 207 12.06 -31.89 -37.38
C ARG A 207 12.01 -32.96 -36.28
N LYS A 208 12.09 -32.54 -35.01
CA LYS A 208 12.06 -33.46 -33.87
C LYS A 208 10.78 -34.28 -33.84
N ILE A 209 9.60 -33.66 -33.96
CA ILE A 209 8.33 -34.40 -33.97
C ILE A 209 8.21 -35.32 -35.18
N PHE A 210 8.86 -34.96 -36.29
CA PHE A 210 8.89 -35.78 -37.48
C PHE A 210 9.66 -37.08 -37.24
N ASP A 211 10.74 -37.04 -36.48
CA ASP A 211 11.58 -38.21 -36.20
C ASP A 211 11.11 -39.01 -34.97
N MET A 212 10.21 -38.45 -34.16
CA MET A 212 9.70 -39.11 -32.96
C MET A 212 8.92 -40.40 -33.28
N LYS A 213 9.41 -41.50 -32.71
CA LYS A 213 8.76 -42.82 -32.72
C LYS A 213 8.55 -43.31 -31.29
N GLN A 214 7.42 -43.98 -31.06
CA GLN A 214 7.15 -44.64 -29.80
C GLN A 214 8.14 -45.80 -29.58
N GLY A 215 8.40 -46.59 -30.63
CA GLY A 215 9.22 -47.81 -30.53
C GLY A 215 8.65 -48.74 -29.46
N HIS A 216 9.54 -49.29 -28.62
CA HIS A 216 9.17 -50.15 -27.49
C HIS A 216 8.82 -49.37 -26.21
N ARG A 217 8.81 -48.04 -26.24
CA ARG A 217 8.53 -47.23 -25.04
C ARG A 217 7.05 -47.28 -24.67
N PRO A 218 6.71 -47.27 -23.37
CA PRO A 218 5.33 -47.22 -22.94
C PRO A 218 4.68 -45.91 -23.37
N LEU A 219 3.39 -45.97 -23.70
CA LEU A 219 2.62 -44.82 -24.18
C LEU A 219 2.55 -43.69 -23.14
N THR A 220 2.59 -44.04 -21.86
CA THR A 220 2.61 -43.12 -20.71
C THR A 220 3.84 -42.21 -20.68
N THR A 221 4.96 -42.65 -21.25
CA THR A 221 6.19 -41.85 -21.34
C THR A 221 6.27 -41.14 -22.69
N PHE A 222 5.90 -41.82 -23.78
CA PHE A 222 5.98 -41.27 -25.13
C PHE A 222 5.00 -40.10 -25.37
N LEU A 223 3.73 -40.22 -24.95
CA LEU A 223 2.73 -39.20 -25.28
C LEU A 223 3.03 -37.83 -24.64
N PRO A 224 3.42 -37.72 -23.36
CA PRO A 224 3.78 -36.43 -22.77
C PRO A 224 4.95 -35.75 -23.52
N GLU A 225 6.00 -36.51 -23.86
CA GLU A 225 7.13 -36.01 -24.64
C GLU A 225 6.68 -35.52 -26.02
N TRP A 226 5.88 -36.32 -26.73
CA TRP A 226 5.38 -35.97 -28.06
C TRP A 226 4.50 -34.72 -28.02
N TYR A 227 3.64 -34.62 -27.02
CA TYR A 227 2.77 -33.46 -26.83
C TYR A 227 3.55 -32.19 -26.50
N ALA A 228 4.62 -32.29 -25.70
CA ALA A 228 5.50 -31.16 -25.40
C ALA A 228 6.14 -30.60 -26.69
N VAL A 229 6.61 -31.47 -27.59
CA VAL A 229 7.16 -31.04 -28.89
C VAL A 229 6.06 -30.52 -29.83
N ALA A 230 4.89 -31.17 -29.85
CA ALA A 230 3.75 -30.77 -30.68
C ALA A 230 3.29 -29.33 -30.46
N LYS A 231 3.33 -28.86 -29.21
CA LYS A 231 2.96 -27.47 -28.89
C LYS A 231 3.88 -26.44 -29.54
N LEU A 232 5.14 -26.80 -29.80
CA LEU A 232 6.15 -25.90 -30.32
C LEU A 232 6.16 -25.82 -31.86
N THR A 233 5.46 -26.73 -32.57
CA THR A 233 5.50 -26.79 -34.04
C THR A 233 4.58 -25.80 -34.74
N GLY A 234 3.54 -25.32 -34.04
CA GLY A 234 2.49 -24.47 -34.61
C GLY A 234 1.65 -25.16 -35.70
N TRP A 235 1.64 -26.50 -35.75
CA TRP A 235 0.81 -27.26 -36.68
C TRP A 235 -0.65 -27.38 -36.22
N ASP A 236 -1.57 -27.54 -37.17
CA ASP A 236 -2.97 -27.76 -36.89
C ASP A 236 -3.23 -29.16 -36.32
N SER A 237 -4.39 -29.36 -35.70
CA SER A 237 -4.73 -30.62 -35.04
C SER A 237 -4.80 -31.81 -36.01
N ALA A 238 -5.19 -31.62 -37.27
CA ALA A 238 -5.28 -32.72 -38.24
C ALA A 238 -3.87 -33.20 -38.64
N THR A 239 -2.95 -32.25 -38.87
CA THR A 239 -1.53 -32.52 -39.10
C THR A 239 -0.89 -33.20 -37.89
N LEU A 240 -1.14 -32.71 -36.67
CA LEU A 240 -0.66 -33.35 -35.45
C LEU A 240 -1.17 -34.80 -35.30
N ILE A 241 -2.44 -35.07 -35.61
CA ILE A 241 -3.00 -36.43 -35.58
C ILE A 241 -2.34 -37.34 -36.61
N SER A 242 -2.04 -36.85 -37.82
CA SER A 242 -1.37 -37.65 -38.86
C SER A 242 0.05 -38.03 -38.44
N HIS A 243 0.80 -37.07 -37.87
CA HIS A 243 2.14 -37.31 -37.34
C HIS A 243 2.13 -38.24 -36.14
N LEU A 244 1.17 -38.10 -35.22
CA LEU A 244 1.04 -39.01 -34.08
C LEU A 244 0.79 -40.45 -34.54
N ARG A 245 -0.12 -40.67 -35.49
CA ARG A 245 -0.39 -42.01 -36.05
C ARG A 245 0.84 -42.65 -36.67
N ARG A 246 1.68 -41.86 -37.35
CA ARG A 246 2.97 -42.31 -37.89
C ARG A 246 3.99 -42.63 -36.78
N GLY A 247 3.91 -41.94 -35.65
CA GLY A 247 4.81 -42.08 -34.50
C GLY A 247 4.50 -43.29 -33.61
N LEU A 248 3.24 -43.71 -33.52
CA LEU A 248 2.77 -44.78 -32.64
C LEU A 248 3.24 -46.18 -33.09
N HIS A 249 3.33 -47.10 -32.14
CA HIS A 249 3.64 -48.51 -32.41
C HIS A 249 2.53 -49.18 -33.24
N GLU A 250 2.92 -50.03 -34.19
CA GLU A 250 2.02 -50.68 -35.17
C GLU A 250 0.82 -51.38 -34.52
N ASN A 251 1.02 -52.11 -33.42
CA ASN A 251 -0.05 -52.79 -32.69
C ASN A 251 -1.13 -51.82 -32.18
N ILE A 252 -0.73 -50.65 -31.70
CA ILE A 252 -1.68 -49.62 -31.24
C ILE A 252 -2.44 -49.05 -32.45
N THR A 253 -1.73 -48.73 -33.53
CA THR A 253 -2.34 -48.24 -34.77
C THR A 253 -3.33 -49.26 -35.36
N TRP A 254 -3.00 -50.54 -35.35
CA TRP A 254 -3.88 -51.65 -35.75
C TRP A 254 -5.13 -51.74 -34.87
N ARG A 255 -4.99 -51.66 -33.55
CA ARG A 255 -6.15 -51.68 -32.65
C ARG A 255 -7.06 -50.46 -32.81
N LEU A 256 -6.49 -49.31 -33.13
CA LEU A 256 -7.23 -48.08 -33.43
C LEU A 256 -7.97 -48.14 -34.79
N SER A 257 -7.47 -48.89 -35.76
CA SER A 257 -8.19 -49.09 -37.03
C SER A 257 -9.37 -50.05 -36.87
N LEU A 258 -9.23 -51.10 -36.05
CA LEU A 258 -10.32 -52.05 -35.75
C LEU A 258 -11.50 -51.43 -34.98
N THR A 259 -11.26 -50.36 -34.21
CA THR A 259 -12.30 -49.67 -33.45
C THR A 259 -13.17 -48.75 -34.32
N LYS A 260 -12.61 -48.17 -35.40
CA LYS A 260 -13.39 -47.41 -36.39
C LYS A 260 -14.44 -48.25 -37.13
N ILE A 261 -14.22 -49.56 -37.25
CA ILE A 261 -15.11 -50.47 -37.97
C ILE A 261 -16.38 -50.77 -37.14
N LYS A 262 -16.36 -50.59 -35.81
CA LYS A 262 -17.51 -50.88 -34.94
C LYS A 262 -18.61 -49.79 -34.94
N THR A 263 -18.38 -48.64 -35.58
CA THR A 263 -19.39 -47.56 -35.69
C THR A 263 -20.20 -47.58 -36.98
N CYS A 264 -19.97 -48.53 -37.90
CA CYS A 264 -20.89 -48.76 -39.02
C CYS A 264 -21.97 -49.79 -38.63
N ARG A 265 -22.95 -49.36 -37.82
CA ARG A 265 -24.30 -49.91 -37.93
C ARG A 265 -25.15 -48.84 -38.60
N PRO A 266 -25.66 -49.07 -39.83
CA PRO A 266 -26.68 -48.19 -40.35
C PRO A 266 -27.95 -48.49 -39.54
N ASN A 267 -28.46 -47.50 -38.81
CA ASN A 267 -29.90 -47.27 -38.64
C ASN A 267 -30.14 -45.98 -37.86
N SER A 268 -30.75 -45.03 -38.58
CA SER A 268 -31.45 -43.82 -38.14
C SER A 268 -30.69 -42.47 -38.20
N PRO A 269 -31.29 -41.40 -38.78
CA PRO A 269 -30.59 -40.26 -39.37
C PRO A 269 -30.57 -38.99 -38.50
N SER A 270 -30.63 -39.10 -37.17
CA SER A 270 -30.73 -37.93 -36.29
C SER A 270 -29.58 -37.85 -35.32
N LEU A 271 -28.38 -37.48 -35.78
CA LEU A 271 -27.30 -36.99 -34.92
C LEU A 271 -26.15 -36.35 -35.71
N TRP A 272 -26.48 -35.27 -36.42
CA TRP A 272 -25.49 -34.30 -36.87
C TRP A 272 -25.71 -33.05 -36.04
N ILE A 273 -25.00 -32.93 -34.92
CA ILE A 273 -24.53 -31.69 -34.26
C ILE A 273 -23.74 -32.18 -33.04
N SER A 274 -22.41 -32.11 -33.15
CA SER A 274 -21.47 -31.78 -32.08
C SER A 274 -20.08 -32.30 -32.45
N SER A 275 -19.49 -31.63 -33.43
CA SER A 275 -18.05 -31.61 -33.65
C SER A 275 -17.38 -30.73 -32.58
N ALA A 276 -16.76 -31.33 -31.57
CA ALA A 276 -15.75 -30.71 -30.68
C ALA A 276 -15.02 -31.80 -29.86
N PRO A 277 -13.78 -31.57 -29.38
CA PRO A 277 -12.58 -32.27 -29.81
C PRO A 277 -12.34 -33.60 -29.08
N VAL A 278 -11.66 -34.51 -29.78
CA VAL A 278 -11.09 -35.74 -29.22
C VAL A 278 -10.00 -35.37 -28.23
N THR A 279 -10.38 -35.11 -26.99
CA THR A 279 -9.50 -35.13 -25.82
C THR A 279 -10.09 -36.10 -24.81
N MET A 280 -9.25 -37.04 -24.33
CA MET A 280 -9.52 -37.93 -23.20
C MET A 280 -10.44 -39.15 -23.42
N SER A 281 -10.12 -40.04 -24.38
CA SER A 281 -10.66 -41.41 -24.32
C SER A 281 -9.75 -42.48 -24.93
N VAL A 282 -8.44 -42.42 -24.63
CA VAL A 282 -7.49 -43.52 -24.95
C VAL A 282 -6.90 -44.16 -23.68
N ALA A 283 -7.12 -43.58 -22.50
CA ALA A 283 -6.58 -44.11 -21.24
C ALA A 283 -7.51 -45.08 -20.48
N LYS A 284 -8.78 -45.29 -20.90
CA LYS A 284 -9.78 -46.05 -20.12
C LYS A 284 -10.05 -47.49 -20.57
N SER A 285 -9.27 -48.07 -21.48
CA SER A 285 -9.55 -49.44 -21.95
C SER A 285 -8.30 -50.30 -22.21
N MET A 286 -7.49 -50.52 -21.17
CA MET A 286 -6.66 -51.72 -21.05
C MET A 286 -6.66 -52.22 -19.59
N PRO A 287 -7.01 -53.48 -19.30
CA PRO A 287 -6.88 -54.04 -17.96
C PRO A 287 -5.40 -54.31 -17.66
N ILE A 288 -4.91 -53.75 -16.56
CA ILE A 288 -3.59 -54.04 -15.98
C ILE A 288 -3.72 -55.34 -15.16
N THR A 289 -3.25 -56.46 -15.70
CA THR A 289 -3.04 -57.68 -14.91
C THR A 289 -1.70 -57.58 -14.17
N SER A 290 -1.71 -57.03 -12.96
CA SER A 290 -0.58 -57.16 -12.03
C SER A 290 -0.65 -58.51 -11.32
N ARG A 291 0.30 -59.40 -11.62
CA ARG A 291 0.44 -60.71 -10.96
C ARG A 291 1.15 -60.49 -9.62
N ARG A 292 0.38 -60.46 -8.52
CA ARG A 292 0.88 -60.32 -7.14
C ARG A 292 1.55 -61.62 -6.70
N VAL A 293 2.87 -61.62 -6.56
CA VAL A 293 3.62 -62.70 -5.89
C VAL A 293 3.37 -62.57 -4.38
N ARG A 294 2.82 -63.62 -3.76
CA ARG A 294 2.50 -63.70 -2.34
C ARG A 294 3.74 -64.23 -1.59
N ALA A 295 4.29 -63.44 -0.67
CA ALA A 295 5.31 -63.90 0.27
C ALA A 295 4.66 -64.69 1.42
N THR A 296 5.18 -65.88 1.69
CA THR A 296 4.84 -66.73 2.86
C THR A 296 5.67 -66.32 4.09
N PRO A 297 5.15 -66.41 5.33
CA PRO A 297 5.91 -66.12 6.54
C PRO A 297 6.69 -67.33 7.04
N MET A 298 7.92 -67.11 7.53
CA MET A 298 8.76 -68.09 8.25
C MET A 298 8.63 -67.89 9.78
N PRO A 299 8.78 -68.94 10.60
CA PRO A 299 8.43 -68.92 12.01
C PRO A 299 9.59 -68.57 12.96
N THR A 300 9.21 -68.03 14.11
CA THR A 300 10.00 -67.74 15.31
C THR A 300 10.66 -68.98 15.93
N ASN A 301 11.92 -68.85 16.37
CA ASN A 301 12.46 -69.73 17.41
C ASN A 301 13.45 -69.01 18.33
N SER A 302 13.16 -69.12 19.63
CA SER A 302 13.85 -68.56 20.79
C SER A 302 14.94 -69.51 21.31
N ARG A 303 16.13 -69.01 21.64
CA ARG A 303 17.11 -69.55 22.60
C ARG A 303 18.04 -68.38 23.00
N VAL A 304 17.84 -67.76 24.17
CA VAL A 304 18.52 -68.02 25.46
C VAL A 304 20.05 -67.96 25.35
N CYS A 305 20.65 -66.90 25.91
CA CYS A 305 21.92 -66.92 26.67
C CYS A 305 22.21 -65.53 27.28
N SER A 306 22.39 -65.49 28.60
CA SER A 306 23.02 -64.44 29.42
C SER A 306 23.90 -65.16 30.45
N PRO A 307 24.80 -64.51 31.23
CA PRO A 307 25.73 -63.39 31.00
C PRO A 307 27.18 -63.81 31.41
N PRO A 308 28.14 -62.88 31.69
CA PRO A 308 28.33 -62.53 33.12
C PRO A 308 28.72 -61.07 33.43
N THR A 309 28.50 -60.75 34.70
CA THR A 309 28.67 -59.53 35.50
C THR A 309 30.11 -59.16 35.88
N HIS A 310 30.38 -57.84 35.95
CA HIS A 310 31.14 -57.05 36.95
C HIS A 310 31.55 -55.73 36.24
N ARG A 311 31.45 -54.51 36.78
CA ARG A 311 31.78 -54.03 38.13
C ARG A 311 31.21 -52.60 38.28
N ASN A 312 30.65 -52.29 39.46
CA ASN A 312 30.28 -50.95 39.93
C ASN A 312 31.42 -49.93 39.80
N TYR A 313 31.10 -48.67 39.46
CA TYR A 313 31.57 -47.44 40.12
C TYR A 313 30.72 -46.23 39.66
N GLN A 314 29.93 -45.66 40.58
CA GLN A 314 29.54 -44.25 40.68
C GLN A 314 30.27 -43.70 41.95
N PRO A 315 30.42 -42.38 42.23
CA PRO A 315 29.52 -41.25 41.87
C PRO A 315 30.25 -39.91 41.57
N LEU A 316 29.47 -38.81 41.41
CA LEU A 316 29.75 -37.34 41.67
C LEU A 316 29.03 -36.48 40.60
N THR A 317 27.81 -35.95 40.82
CA THR A 317 27.40 -34.67 41.47
C THR A 317 27.55 -33.38 40.63
N ALA A 318 26.53 -32.50 40.75
CA ALA A 318 26.35 -31.09 40.29
C ALA A 318 25.76 -30.91 38.87
N GLU A 319 24.51 -30.42 38.71
CA GLU A 319 24.06 -29.00 38.67
C GLU A 319 24.77 -28.22 37.54
N THR A 320 24.16 -27.57 36.53
CA THR A 320 22.97 -26.69 36.42
C THR A 320 22.62 -26.49 34.91
N PRO A 321 21.47 -25.88 34.54
CA PRO A 321 20.97 -25.78 33.16
C PRO A 321 21.42 -24.51 32.42
N TRP A 322 21.49 -24.59 31.09
CA TRP A 322 21.74 -23.46 30.20
C TRP A 322 20.44 -22.96 29.55
N ILE A 323 20.21 -21.67 29.78
CA ILE A 323 19.45 -20.63 29.05
C ILE A 323 18.82 -21.05 27.72
#